data_AF-A0A6G2KBC5-F1
#
_entry.id   AF-A0A6G2KBC5-F1
#
_cell.length_a   1.000
_cell.length_b   1.000
_cell.length_c   1.000
_cell.angle_alpha   90.00
_cell.angle_beta   90.00
_cell.angle_gamma   90.00
#
_symmetry.space_group_name_H-M   'P 1'
#
loop_
_entity.id
_entity.type
_entity.pdbx_description
1 polymer ?
#
loop_
_entity_poly.entity_id
_entity_poly.type
_entity_poly.pdbx_seq_one_letter_code
_entity_poly.pdbx_strand_id
1 'polypeptide(L)'
;MGAITHLIEIDVIVVGDIQSEHTSYAIPEWVKTNVKWWADGITTDAEFVGAITHLIEIGVIVIESEWDAQLAECAEFTRAYQRLDCENAIKEEMMREQYISTATQYIVGPVAYYYPGAHLENTAGGQPLLTIRMYAINQGDDNITLSCTGPAICNYDVTDGASAFKYASTDFTSGSITLKPDQGREFEMIFGPNIGYGGTTFVYDDSRQYHFRINESFGSVSIPLNFD
;
A
#
# COMPACT_ATOMS: atom_id res chain seq x y z
N MET A 1 16.83 -5.78 24.70
CA MET A 1 16.98 -6.42 23.37
C MET A 1 17.32 -5.31 22.40
N GLY A 2 18.43 -5.45 21.68
CA GLY A 2 19.02 -4.34 20.91
C GLY A 2 18.31 -4.08 19.59
N ALA A 3 18.43 -2.87 19.07
CA ALA A 3 17.83 -2.46 17.79
C ALA A 3 18.21 -3.40 16.63
N ILE A 4 19.44 -3.91 16.61
CA ILE A 4 19.89 -4.89 15.60
C ILE A 4 19.08 -6.19 15.67
N THR A 5 18.74 -6.66 16.88
CA THR A 5 17.91 -7.85 17.05
C THR A 5 16.51 -7.62 16.49
N HIS A 6 15.98 -6.41 16.65
CA HIS A 6 14.68 -6.03 16.11
C HIS A 6 14.68 -5.89 14.58
N LEU A 7 15.78 -5.40 13.99
CA LEU A 7 15.94 -5.20 12.53
C LEU A 7 16.12 -6.52 11.76
N ILE A 8 16.73 -7.53 12.39
CA ILE A 8 16.81 -8.90 11.85
C ILE A 8 15.45 -9.60 11.94
N GLU A 9 14.66 -9.31 12.98
CA GLU A 9 13.35 -9.94 13.20
C GLU A 9 12.24 -9.39 12.28
N ILE A 10 12.43 -8.19 11.72
CA ILE A 10 11.52 -7.58 10.73
C ILE A 10 12.04 -7.69 9.28
N ASP A 11 13.00 -8.58 9.01
CA ASP A 11 13.59 -8.86 7.70
C ASP A 11 14.17 -7.65 6.93
N VAL A 12 14.54 -6.58 7.64
CA VAL A 12 15.23 -5.42 7.02
C VAL A 12 16.69 -5.73 6.68
N ILE A 13 17.32 -6.65 7.41
CA ILE A 13 18.69 -7.12 7.16
C ILE A 13 18.65 -8.61 6.86
N VAL A 14 18.70 -8.96 5.57
CA VAL A 14 18.88 -10.35 5.13
C VAL A 14 20.37 -10.71 5.17
N VAL A 15 20.78 -11.54 6.14
CA VAL A 15 22.13 -12.10 6.19
C VAL A 15 22.18 -13.33 5.28
N GLY A 16 22.35 -13.09 3.98
CA GLY A 16 22.56 -14.15 2.99
C GLY A 16 24.01 -14.65 2.99
N ASP A 17 24.20 -15.97 2.87
CA ASP A 17 25.50 -16.60 2.63
C ASP A 17 26.12 -16.02 1.34
N ILE A 18 27.30 -15.42 1.48
CA ILE A 18 27.97 -14.67 0.42
C ILE A 18 28.60 -15.66 -0.57
N GLN A 19 27.91 -15.99 -1.65
CA GLN A 19 28.57 -16.41 -2.88
C GLN A 19 28.79 -15.19 -3.78
N SER A 20 30.03 -14.71 -3.73
CA SER A 20 30.55 -13.52 -4.38
C SER A 20 30.73 -13.72 -5.89
N GLU A 21 29.90 -13.05 -6.69
CA GLU A 21 30.39 -12.30 -7.86
C GLU A 21 30.28 -10.81 -7.56
N HIS A 22 31.26 -10.27 -6.83
CA HIS A 22 31.34 -8.84 -6.54
C HIS A 22 31.85 -8.06 -7.76
N THR A 23 30.98 -7.27 -8.38
CA THR A 23 31.41 -5.96 -8.87
C THR A 23 31.78 -5.12 -7.64
N SER A 24 33.07 -4.78 -7.50
CA SER A 24 33.56 -4.06 -6.31
C SER A 24 33.12 -2.60 -6.35
N TYR A 25 31.91 -2.30 -5.87
CA TYR A 25 31.56 -0.94 -5.51
C TYR A 25 32.30 -0.58 -4.22
N ALA A 26 33.38 0.20 -4.35
CA ALA A 26 34.14 0.67 -3.21
C ALA A 26 33.27 1.66 -2.41
N ILE A 27 32.81 1.24 -1.23
CA ILE A 27 32.07 2.11 -0.30
C ILE A 27 32.95 3.34 0.00
N PRO A 28 32.48 4.57 -0.30
CA PRO A 28 33.26 5.77 -0.07
C PRO A 28 33.62 5.96 1.40
N GLU A 29 34.79 6.54 1.65
CA GLU A 29 35.32 6.66 3.01
C GLU A 29 34.46 7.57 3.92
N TRP A 30 33.78 8.56 3.33
CA TRP A 30 32.84 9.41 4.07
C TRP A 30 31.63 8.60 4.57
N VAL A 31 31.16 7.59 3.82
CA VAL A 31 30.06 6.71 4.25
C VAL A 31 30.50 5.89 5.46
N LYS A 32 31.69 5.26 5.38
CA LYS A 32 32.23 4.47 6.50
C LYS A 32 32.43 5.31 7.76
N THR A 33 32.87 6.55 7.61
CA THR A 33 33.10 7.46 8.75
C THR A 33 31.79 7.82 9.43
N ASN A 34 30.75 8.17 8.67
CA ASN A 34 29.43 8.50 9.22
C ASN A 34 28.73 7.28 9.83
N VAL A 35 28.85 6.11 9.18
CA VAL A 35 28.32 4.84 9.72
C VAL A 35 29.04 4.46 11.02
N LYS A 36 30.35 4.71 11.12
CA LYS A 36 31.10 4.49 12.37
C LYS A 36 30.62 5.41 13.48
N TRP A 37 30.40 6.70 13.21
CA TRP A 37 29.89 7.63 14.23
C TRP A 37 28.49 7.25 14.72
N TRP A 38 27.65 6.74 13.83
CA TRP A 38 26.37 6.18 14.23
C TRP A 38 26.51 4.92 15.08
N ALA A 39 27.34 3.96 14.65
CA ALA A 39 27.60 2.73 15.39
C ALA A 39 28.24 2.95 16.77
N ASP A 40 29.10 3.97 16.89
CA ASP A 40 29.76 4.36 18.13
C ASP A 40 28.83 5.24 19.03
N GLY A 41 27.60 5.53 18.60
CA GLY A 41 26.62 6.33 19.34
C GLY A 41 26.96 7.83 19.41
N ILE A 42 27.84 8.31 18.54
CA ILE A 42 28.24 9.72 18.43
C ILE A 42 27.15 10.54 17.74
N THR A 43 26.47 9.95 16.75
CA THR A 43 25.30 10.52 16.07
C THR A 43 24.06 9.71 16.39
N THR A 44 22.94 10.40 16.59
CA THR A 44 21.63 9.76 16.84
C THR A 44 21.04 9.13 15.57
N ASP A 45 20.11 8.20 15.74
CA ASP A 45 19.39 7.58 14.61
C ASP A 45 18.70 8.63 13.72
N ALA A 46 18.09 9.65 14.33
CA ALA A 46 17.42 10.74 13.60
C ALA A 46 18.40 11.58 12.76
N GLU A 47 19.58 11.88 13.30
CA GLU A 47 20.63 12.62 12.57
C GLU A 47 21.21 11.79 11.43
N PHE A 48 21.42 10.49 11.65
CA PHE A 48 21.93 9.59 10.64
C PHE A 48 20.92 9.40 9.50
N VAL A 49 19.65 9.12 9.82
CA VAL A 49 18.56 9.00 8.82
C VAL A 49 18.40 10.30 8.05
N GLY A 50 18.35 11.45 8.73
CA GLY A 50 18.22 12.75 8.07
C GLY A 50 19.36 13.05 7.09
N ALA A 51 20.60 12.67 7.44
CA ALA A 51 21.75 12.82 6.54
C ALA A 51 21.63 11.94 5.30
N ILE A 52 21.21 10.67 5.45
CA ILE A 52 20.99 9.76 4.31
C ILE A 52 19.83 10.25 3.43
N THR A 53 18.72 10.66 4.02
CA THR A 53 17.58 11.24 3.28
C THR A 53 18.01 12.46 2.47
N HIS A 54 18.77 13.37 3.07
CA HIS A 54 19.28 14.54 2.36
C HIS A 54 20.19 14.17 1.18
N LEU A 55 21.04 13.16 1.33
CA LEU A 55 21.93 12.67 0.27
C LEU A 55 21.17 12.03 -0.89
N ILE A 56 20.04 11.38 -0.60
CA ILE A 56 19.11 10.88 -1.63
C ILE A 56 18.45 12.07 -2.34
N GLU A 57 17.94 13.06 -1.61
CA GLU A 57 17.27 14.24 -2.18
C GLU A 57 18.17 15.03 -3.14
N ILE A 58 19.45 15.21 -2.81
CA ILE A 58 20.40 15.93 -3.67
C ILE A 58 21.02 15.03 -4.75
N GLY A 59 20.60 13.76 -4.84
CA GLY A 59 21.02 12.81 -5.86
C GLY A 59 22.46 12.27 -5.72
N VAL A 60 23.05 12.38 -4.52
CA VAL A 60 24.37 11.77 -4.24
C VAL A 60 24.24 10.26 -4.02
N ILE A 61 23.16 9.83 -3.36
CA ILE A 61 22.76 8.43 -3.29
C ILE A 61 21.63 8.23 -4.29
N VAL A 62 21.90 7.44 -5.32
CA VAL A 62 20.88 6.98 -6.26
C VAL A 62 20.47 5.57 -5.85
N ILE A 63 19.19 5.38 -5.61
CA ILE A 63 18.61 4.06 -5.38
C ILE A 63 18.12 3.58 -6.74
N GLU A 64 18.95 2.79 -7.42
CA GLU A 64 18.51 2.04 -8.59
C GLU A 64 17.79 0.78 -8.10
N SER A 65 16.49 0.72 -8.35
CA SER A 65 15.67 -0.46 -8.12
C SER A 65 15.74 -1.39 -9.34
N GLU A 66 15.47 -2.68 -9.14
CA GLU A 66 15.35 -3.65 -10.24
C GLU A 66 14.32 -3.18 -11.29
N TRP A 67 13.29 -2.47 -10.85
CA TRP A 67 12.25 -1.90 -11.69
C TRP A 67 12.76 -0.80 -12.63
N ASP A 68 13.82 -0.07 -12.26
CA ASP A 68 14.38 1.00 -13.10
C ASP A 68 15.01 0.44 -14.38
N ALA A 69 15.65 -0.73 -14.29
CA ALA A 69 16.17 -1.43 -15.46
C ALA A 69 15.02 -1.89 -16.38
N GLN A 70 13.96 -2.46 -15.80
CA GLN A 70 12.79 -2.92 -16.57
C GLN A 70 12.04 -1.75 -17.23
N LEU A 71 11.92 -0.61 -16.55
CA LEU A 71 11.33 0.61 -17.12
C LEU A 71 12.20 1.19 -18.25
N ALA A 72 13.53 1.12 -18.13
CA ALA A 72 14.44 1.53 -19.21
C ALA A 72 14.27 0.64 -20.45
N GLU A 73 14.05 -0.66 -20.29
CA GLU A 73 13.70 -1.55 -21.41
C GLU A 73 12.39 -1.14 -22.09
N CYS A 74 11.36 -0.75 -21.31
CA CYS A 74 10.12 -0.24 -21.88
C CYS A 74 10.35 1.04 -22.73
N ALA A 75 11.32 1.88 -22.36
CA ALA A 75 11.63 3.12 -23.08
C ALA A 75 12.19 2.89 -24.48
N GLU A 76 12.70 1.68 -24.78
CA GLU A 76 13.21 1.30 -26.10
C GLU A 76 12.07 0.99 -27.11
N PHE A 77 10.83 0.80 -26.64
CA PHE A 77 9.70 0.59 -27.54
C PHE A 77 9.42 1.85 -28.40
N THR A 78 9.51 1.68 -29.71
CA THR A 78 9.24 2.76 -30.69
C THR A 78 7.76 3.14 -30.77
N ARG A 79 6.85 2.20 -30.48
CA ARG A 79 5.41 2.44 -30.52
C ARG A 79 4.91 2.83 -29.13
N ALA A 80 4.20 3.94 -29.06
CA ALA A 80 3.67 4.48 -27.81
C ALA A 80 2.79 3.49 -27.05
N TYR A 81 1.94 2.70 -27.74
CA TYR A 81 1.07 1.73 -27.07
C TYR A 81 1.87 0.59 -26.42
N GLN A 82 2.91 0.09 -27.09
CA GLN A 82 3.73 -1.02 -26.55
C GLN A 82 4.51 -0.56 -25.33
N ARG A 83 5.02 0.68 -25.37
CA ARG A 83 5.65 1.33 -24.22
C ARG A 83 4.66 1.44 -23.06
N LEU A 84 3.46 1.95 -23.31
CA LEU A 84 2.43 2.11 -22.29
C LEU A 84 2.02 0.77 -21.67
N ASP A 85 1.80 -0.26 -22.49
CA ASP A 85 1.43 -1.60 -22.02
C ASP A 85 2.55 -2.20 -21.15
N CYS A 86 3.81 -2.05 -21.56
CA CYS A 86 4.99 -2.48 -20.79
C CYS A 86 5.10 -1.75 -19.45
N GLU A 87 5.03 -0.42 -19.47
CA GLU A 87 5.10 0.40 -18.26
C GLU A 87 3.96 0.10 -17.28
N ASN A 88 2.74 -0.12 -17.79
CA ASN A 88 1.60 -0.43 -16.93
C ASN A 88 1.75 -1.81 -16.26
N ALA A 89 2.24 -2.82 -16.99
CA ALA A 89 2.49 -4.14 -16.40
C ALA A 89 3.51 -4.07 -15.25
N ILE A 90 4.60 -3.31 -15.43
CA ILE A 90 5.59 -3.09 -14.37
C ILE A 90 4.99 -2.33 -13.19
N LYS A 91 4.24 -1.24 -13.45
CA LYS A 91 3.59 -0.45 -12.39
C LYS A 91 2.61 -1.29 -11.58
N GLU A 92 1.85 -2.18 -12.22
CA GLU A 92 0.94 -3.11 -11.55
C GLU A 92 1.68 -4.06 -10.62
N GLU A 93 2.84 -4.57 -11.06
CA GLU A 93 3.67 -5.48 -10.25
C GLU A 93 4.39 -4.75 -9.10
N MET A 94 4.94 -3.56 -9.36
CA MET A 94 5.51 -2.71 -8.31
C MET A 94 4.49 -2.39 -7.23
N MET A 95 3.26 -2.05 -7.65
CA MET A 95 2.15 -1.81 -6.73
C MET A 95 1.84 -3.06 -5.90
N ARG A 96 1.73 -4.24 -6.54
CA ARG A 96 1.51 -5.52 -5.86
C ARG A 96 2.55 -5.71 -4.75
N GLU A 97 3.83 -5.64 -5.09
CA GLU A 97 4.93 -5.88 -4.15
C GLU A 97 4.94 -4.85 -3.02
N GLN A 98 4.68 -3.58 -3.33
CA GLN A 98 4.55 -2.54 -2.30
C GLN A 98 3.45 -2.88 -1.30
N TYR A 99 2.27 -3.29 -1.77
CA TYR A 99 1.18 -3.69 -0.87
C TYR A 99 1.52 -4.94 -0.07
N ILE A 100 2.09 -5.98 -0.69
CA ILE A 100 2.45 -7.22 0.00
C ILE A 100 3.45 -6.98 1.12
N SER A 101 4.43 -6.09 0.89
CA SER A 101 5.52 -5.82 1.85
C SER A 101 5.15 -4.85 2.97
N THR A 102 4.22 -3.92 2.74
CA THR A 102 3.96 -2.81 3.68
C THR A 102 2.60 -2.85 4.37
N ALA A 103 1.62 -3.57 3.80
CA ALA A 103 0.25 -3.53 4.28
C ALA A 103 -0.14 -4.76 5.09
N THR A 104 -1.17 -4.62 5.94
CA THR A 104 -1.68 -5.74 6.74
C THR A 104 -2.58 -6.63 5.88
N GLN A 105 -2.35 -7.94 5.92
CA GLN A 105 -3.12 -8.93 5.15
C GLN A 105 -4.38 -9.38 5.90
N TYR A 106 -5.50 -9.46 5.18
CA TYR A 106 -6.78 -10.02 5.61
C TYR A 106 -7.29 -11.02 4.57
N ILE A 107 -7.49 -12.27 4.96
CA ILE A 107 -7.96 -13.33 4.06
C ILE A 107 -9.47 -13.49 4.18
N VAL A 108 -10.17 -13.46 3.04
CA VAL A 108 -11.63 -13.62 2.93
C VAL A 108 -11.92 -14.62 1.82
N GLY A 109 -12.25 -15.86 2.18
CA GLY A 109 -12.42 -16.93 1.20
C GLY A 109 -11.15 -17.09 0.34
N PRO A 110 -11.24 -17.07 -1.00
CA PRO A 110 -10.08 -17.16 -1.89
C PRO A 110 -9.34 -15.84 -2.10
N VAL A 111 -9.78 -14.72 -1.49
CA VAL A 111 -9.20 -13.39 -1.74
C VAL A 111 -8.37 -12.93 -0.54
N ALA A 112 -7.13 -12.53 -0.81
CA ALA A 112 -6.29 -11.81 0.14
C ALA A 112 -6.39 -10.31 -0.10
N TYR A 113 -6.78 -9.56 0.94
CA TYR A 113 -6.82 -8.11 0.94
C TYR A 113 -5.63 -7.55 1.71
N TYR A 114 -4.92 -6.59 1.11
CA TYR A 114 -3.80 -5.88 1.71
C TYR A 114 -4.24 -4.45 2.03
N TYR A 115 -4.19 -4.10 3.31
CA TYR A 115 -4.69 -2.84 3.84
C TYR A 115 -3.58 -2.03 4.53
N PRO A 116 -3.14 -0.91 3.94
CA PRO A 116 -2.05 -0.10 4.50
C PRO A 116 -2.49 0.82 5.64
N GLY A 117 -3.80 1.02 5.84
CA GLY A 117 -4.35 1.93 6.86
C GLY A 117 -5.41 2.88 6.30
N ALA A 118 -6.12 3.56 7.20
CA ALA A 118 -7.14 4.54 6.83
C ALA A 118 -6.49 5.90 6.62
N HIS A 119 -6.91 6.62 5.58
CA HIS A 119 -6.50 8.01 5.38
C HIS A 119 -7.66 8.95 5.69
N LEU A 120 -7.50 9.81 6.69
CA LEU A 120 -8.52 10.77 7.12
C LEU A 120 -8.05 12.20 6.84
N GLU A 121 -8.78 12.90 5.97
CA GLU A 121 -8.49 14.31 5.64
C GLU A 121 -9.63 15.23 6.06
N ASN A 122 -9.28 16.39 6.59
CA ASN A 122 -10.25 17.45 6.86
C ASN A 122 -10.42 18.32 5.62
N THR A 123 -11.61 18.33 5.04
CA THR A 123 -11.92 19.22 3.90
C THR A 123 -12.06 20.68 4.36
N ALA A 124 -11.89 21.63 3.44
CA ALA A 124 -12.10 23.06 3.72
C ALA A 124 -13.50 23.40 4.25
N GLY A 125 -14.49 22.50 4.03
CA GLY A 125 -15.84 22.60 4.58
C GLY A 125 -16.00 22.07 6.01
N GLY A 126 -14.93 21.61 6.65
CA GLY A 126 -14.95 21.05 8.01
C GLY A 126 -15.55 19.65 8.10
N GLN A 127 -15.80 18.98 6.97
CA GLN A 127 -16.29 17.60 6.94
C GLN A 127 -15.11 16.64 6.71
N PRO A 128 -15.01 15.56 7.51
CA PRO A 128 -13.97 14.56 7.33
C PRO A 128 -14.21 13.78 6.03
N LEU A 129 -13.13 13.51 5.31
CA LEU A 129 -13.08 12.62 4.15
C LEU A 129 -12.21 11.43 4.53
N LEU A 130 -12.84 10.26 4.62
CA LEU A 130 -12.18 9.00 4.90
C LEU A 130 -11.96 8.25 3.58
N THR A 131 -10.70 7.99 3.25
CA THR A 131 -10.32 7.21 2.07
C THR A 131 -9.78 5.85 2.51
N ILE A 132 -10.40 4.80 2.00
CA ILE A 132 -9.95 3.41 2.15
C ILE A 132 -9.43 2.96 0.80
N ARG A 133 -8.15 2.57 0.77
CA ARG A 133 -7.50 2.03 -0.40
C ARG A 133 -6.90 0.67 -0.04
N MET A 134 -7.18 -0.34 -0.86
CA MET A 134 -6.76 -1.71 -0.60
C MET A 134 -6.37 -2.40 -1.90
N TYR A 135 -5.48 -3.38 -1.79
CA TYR A 135 -5.13 -4.27 -2.88
C TYR A 135 -5.74 -5.65 -2.64
N ALA A 136 -6.53 -6.16 -3.58
CA ALA A 136 -7.17 -7.47 -3.48
C ALA A 136 -6.56 -8.44 -4.49
N ILE A 137 -6.12 -9.61 -4.03
CA ILE A 137 -5.54 -10.69 -4.87
C ILE A 137 -6.40 -11.94 -4.76
N ASN A 138 -6.81 -12.48 -5.91
CA ASN A 138 -7.45 -13.79 -5.95
C ASN A 138 -6.40 -14.90 -5.87
N GLN A 139 -6.34 -15.59 -4.74
CA GLN A 139 -5.46 -16.73 -4.49
C GLN A 139 -6.15 -18.08 -4.77
N GLY A 140 -7.39 -18.06 -5.28
CA GLY A 140 -8.12 -19.26 -5.68
C GLY A 140 -7.88 -19.65 -7.14
N ASP A 141 -8.43 -20.81 -7.51
CA ASP A 141 -8.28 -21.40 -8.85
C ASP A 141 -9.36 -20.93 -9.85
N ASP A 142 -10.43 -20.31 -9.36
CA ASP A 142 -11.57 -19.83 -10.16
C ASP A 142 -11.61 -18.30 -10.20
N ASN A 143 -12.24 -17.75 -11.24
CA ASN A 143 -12.54 -16.32 -11.30
C ASN A 143 -13.47 -15.93 -10.14
N ILE A 144 -13.13 -14.84 -9.45
CA ILE A 144 -13.92 -14.29 -8.36
C ILE A 144 -14.38 -12.87 -8.69
N THR A 145 -15.57 -12.48 -8.22
CA THR A 145 -16.11 -11.14 -8.47
C THR A 145 -16.38 -10.43 -7.14
N LEU A 146 -15.70 -9.30 -6.96
CA LEU A 146 -15.97 -8.32 -5.91
C LEU A 146 -17.17 -7.47 -6.32
N SER A 147 -18.15 -7.28 -5.43
CA SER A 147 -19.46 -6.74 -5.80
C SER A 147 -19.80 -5.46 -5.04
N CYS A 148 -20.02 -4.38 -5.80
CA CYS A 148 -20.43 -3.09 -5.26
C CYS A 148 -21.28 -2.30 -6.28
N THR A 149 -22.51 -2.74 -6.53
CA THR A 149 -23.39 -2.21 -7.60
C THR A 149 -23.93 -0.80 -7.36
N GLY A 150 -23.81 -0.31 -6.13
CA GLY A 150 -24.16 1.05 -5.72
C GLY A 150 -24.05 1.19 -4.20
N PRO A 151 -24.11 2.41 -3.64
CA PRO A 151 -23.94 2.63 -2.19
C PRO A 151 -24.91 1.83 -1.31
N ALA A 152 -26.14 1.63 -1.77
CA ALA A 152 -27.15 0.84 -1.06
C ALA A 152 -26.97 -0.68 -1.22
N ILE A 153 -26.28 -1.14 -2.28
CA ILE A 153 -26.09 -2.55 -2.64
C ILE A 153 -24.60 -2.77 -2.91
N CYS A 154 -23.82 -2.62 -1.84
CA CYS A 154 -22.38 -2.82 -1.83
C CYS A 154 -21.99 -3.73 -0.68
N ASN A 155 -21.05 -4.63 -0.96
CA ASN A 155 -20.51 -5.58 0.02
C ASN A 155 -19.47 -4.94 0.96
N TYR A 156 -19.27 -3.64 0.82
CA TYR A 156 -18.28 -2.85 1.55
C TYR A 156 -18.96 -1.67 2.24
N ASP A 157 -18.68 -1.48 3.53
CA ASP A 157 -19.08 -0.30 4.27
C ASP A 157 -18.18 -0.02 5.48
N VAL A 158 -18.28 1.18 6.03
CA VAL A 158 -17.66 1.53 7.31
C VAL A 158 -18.73 1.47 8.40
N THR A 159 -18.40 0.98 9.59
CA THR A 159 -19.31 0.98 10.73
C THR A 159 -18.62 1.37 12.02
N ASP A 160 -19.35 2.04 12.90
CA ASP A 160 -18.95 2.31 14.29
C ASP A 160 -19.66 1.38 15.29
N GLY A 161 -20.31 0.31 14.78
CA GLY A 161 -21.13 -0.61 15.55
C GLY A 161 -22.59 -0.17 15.75
N ALA A 162 -22.89 1.13 15.66
CA ALA A 162 -24.25 1.67 15.76
C ALA A 162 -24.84 2.01 14.39
N SER A 163 -24.02 2.59 13.52
CA SER A 163 -24.34 3.07 12.19
C SER A 163 -23.49 2.36 11.14
N ALA A 164 -24.03 2.21 9.94
CA ALA A 164 -23.30 1.78 8.76
C ALA A 164 -23.22 2.95 7.77
N PHE A 165 -21.99 3.33 7.42
CA PHE A 165 -21.66 4.40 6.51
C PHE A 165 -21.37 3.83 5.12
N LYS A 166 -22.17 4.22 4.15
CA LYS A 166 -22.00 3.88 2.73
C LYS A 166 -21.09 4.90 2.06
N TYR A 167 -20.32 4.42 1.10
CA TYR A 167 -19.35 5.21 0.37
C TYR A 167 -20.04 6.36 -0.40
N ALA A 168 -19.29 7.44 -0.58
CA ALA A 168 -19.63 8.57 -1.45
C ALA A 168 -19.07 8.36 -2.86
N SER A 169 -17.85 7.83 -3.00
CA SER A 169 -17.22 7.52 -4.30
C SER A 169 -16.43 6.20 -4.27
N THR A 170 -16.30 5.54 -5.42
CA THR A 170 -15.48 4.33 -5.61
C THR A 170 -15.08 4.14 -7.07
N ASP A 171 -14.05 3.36 -7.33
CA ASP A 171 -13.53 3.00 -8.67
C ASP A 171 -14.03 1.64 -9.21
N PHE A 172 -15.08 1.07 -8.59
CA PHE A 172 -15.80 -0.10 -9.10
C PHE A 172 -16.56 0.25 -10.39
N THR A 173 -15.84 0.20 -11.52
CA THR A 173 -16.40 0.39 -12.86
C THR A 173 -17.50 -0.63 -13.13
N SER A 174 -18.74 -0.18 -13.37
CA SER A 174 -19.93 -1.04 -13.55
C SER A 174 -20.33 -1.84 -12.31
N GLY A 175 -19.86 -1.44 -11.13
CA GLY A 175 -20.34 -1.99 -9.86
C GLY A 175 -19.79 -3.36 -9.49
N SER A 176 -18.74 -3.83 -10.16
CA SER A 176 -18.05 -5.06 -9.81
C SER A 176 -16.60 -5.06 -10.32
N ILE A 177 -15.75 -5.87 -9.69
CA ILE A 177 -14.38 -6.13 -10.12
C ILE A 177 -14.22 -7.64 -10.22
N THR A 178 -13.89 -8.16 -11.39
CA THR A 178 -13.60 -9.60 -11.57
C THR A 178 -12.11 -9.83 -11.60
N LEU A 179 -11.63 -10.70 -10.71
CA LEU A 179 -10.24 -11.09 -10.60
C LEU A 179 -10.09 -12.55 -11.06
N LYS A 180 -9.24 -12.76 -12.06
CA LYS A 180 -8.78 -14.11 -12.45
C LYS A 180 -7.88 -14.71 -11.37
N PRO A 181 -7.61 -16.02 -11.39
CA PRO A 181 -6.58 -16.62 -10.55
C PRO A 181 -5.26 -15.84 -10.62
N ASP A 182 -4.68 -15.54 -9.46
CA ASP A 182 -3.46 -14.75 -9.24
C ASP A 182 -3.54 -13.26 -9.68
N GLN A 183 -4.70 -12.81 -10.14
CA GLN A 183 -4.89 -11.41 -10.48
C GLN A 183 -5.13 -10.58 -9.22
N GLY A 184 -4.32 -9.54 -9.08
CA GLY A 184 -4.48 -8.48 -8.09
C GLY A 184 -5.08 -7.22 -8.70
N ARG A 185 -5.78 -6.42 -7.89
CA ARG A 185 -6.18 -5.06 -8.26
C ARG A 185 -6.31 -4.18 -7.01
N GLU A 186 -5.83 -2.94 -7.12
CA GLU A 186 -6.16 -1.88 -6.17
C GLU A 186 -7.61 -1.40 -6.40
N PHE A 187 -8.31 -1.11 -5.30
CA PHE A 187 -9.56 -0.37 -5.35
C PHE A 187 -9.57 0.71 -4.27
N GLU A 188 -10.34 1.76 -4.52
CA GLU A 188 -10.50 2.90 -3.63
C GLU A 188 -11.97 3.14 -3.31
N MET A 189 -12.24 3.44 -2.04
CA MET A 189 -13.55 3.86 -1.56
C MET A 189 -13.41 5.08 -0.67
N ILE A 190 -14.21 6.10 -0.97
CA ILE A 190 -14.21 7.36 -0.23
C ILE A 190 -15.53 7.49 0.52
N PHE A 191 -15.44 7.76 1.82
CA PHE A 191 -16.53 8.01 2.74
C PHE A 191 -16.45 9.48 3.18
N GLY A 192 -17.56 10.21 3.10
CA GLY A 192 -17.52 11.65 3.31
C GLY A 192 -18.92 12.24 3.32
N PRO A 193 -19.12 13.49 2.89
CA PRO A 193 -20.46 14.05 2.78
C PRO A 193 -21.34 13.20 1.86
N ASN A 194 -22.62 13.12 2.19
CA ASN A 194 -23.60 12.48 1.30
C ASN A 194 -23.75 13.29 0.01
N ILE A 195 -23.31 12.72 -1.11
CA ILE A 195 -23.44 13.32 -2.44
C ILE A 195 -24.69 12.84 -3.21
N GLY A 196 -25.58 12.08 -2.56
CA GLY A 196 -26.77 11.47 -3.17
C GLY A 196 -26.56 9.99 -3.53
N TYR A 197 -27.44 9.45 -4.39
CA TYR A 197 -27.34 8.09 -4.95
C TYR A 197 -27.31 6.93 -3.93
N GLY A 198 -27.82 7.15 -2.72
CA GLY A 198 -27.88 6.14 -1.66
C GLY A 198 -26.66 6.09 -0.74
N GLY A 199 -25.71 7.02 -0.89
CA GLY A 199 -24.62 7.22 0.05
C GLY A 199 -25.09 7.78 1.40
N THR A 200 -24.18 7.81 2.37
CA THR A 200 -24.42 8.39 3.70
C THR A 200 -23.34 9.40 4.05
N THR A 201 -23.61 10.29 4.99
CA THR A 201 -22.58 11.18 5.54
C THR A 201 -21.74 10.43 6.55
N PHE A 202 -20.44 10.33 6.30
CA PHE A 202 -19.48 9.90 7.31
C PHE A 202 -19.24 11.04 8.32
N VAL A 203 -19.39 10.73 9.60
CA VAL A 203 -19.11 11.67 10.69
C VAL A 203 -18.09 11.02 11.60
N TYR A 204 -16.91 11.63 11.64
CA TYR A 204 -15.82 11.18 12.49
C TYR A 204 -16.03 11.63 13.94
N ASP A 205 -15.78 10.72 14.88
CA ASP A 205 -15.88 10.88 16.32
C ASP A 205 -14.70 10.09 16.93
N ASP A 206 -13.74 10.80 17.51
CA ASP A 206 -12.50 10.23 18.04
C ASP A 206 -12.72 9.29 19.25
N SER A 207 -13.91 9.34 19.86
CA SER A 207 -14.29 8.43 20.93
C SER A 207 -14.80 7.06 20.44
N ARG A 208 -15.01 6.91 19.12
CA ARG A 208 -15.56 5.69 18.52
C ARG A 208 -14.48 4.87 17.83
N GLN A 209 -14.72 3.56 17.80
CA GLN A 209 -13.95 2.63 16.99
C GLN A 209 -14.69 2.35 15.70
N TYR A 210 -13.99 2.47 14.58
CA TYR A 210 -14.54 2.25 13.27
C TYR A 210 -13.93 1.01 12.64
N HIS A 211 -14.74 0.30 11.87
CA HIS A 211 -14.33 -0.87 11.13
C HIS A 211 -14.77 -0.76 9.67
N PHE A 212 -13.91 -1.17 8.75
CA PHE A 212 -14.27 -1.44 7.37
C PHE A 212 -14.71 -2.89 7.26
N ARG A 213 -15.94 -3.12 6.80
CA ARG A 213 -16.49 -4.45 6.63
C ARG A 213 -16.46 -4.86 5.17
N ILE A 214 -16.02 -6.08 4.94
CA ILE A 214 -16.13 -6.78 3.67
C ILE A 214 -17.10 -7.93 3.91
N ASN A 215 -18.15 -8.02 3.11
CA ASN A 215 -19.17 -9.06 3.22
C ASN A 215 -19.50 -9.61 1.83
N GLU A 216 -18.55 -10.34 1.26
CA GLU A 216 -18.66 -10.96 -0.04
C GLU A 216 -19.34 -12.33 0.03
N SER A 217 -19.80 -12.83 -1.12
CA SER A 217 -20.46 -14.15 -1.20
C SER A 217 -19.57 -15.32 -0.72
N PHE A 218 -18.25 -15.14 -0.77
CA PHE A 218 -17.23 -16.12 -0.41
C PHE A 218 -16.66 -15.94 1.01
N GLY A 219 -17.09 -14.91 1.76
CA GLY A 219 -16.63 -14.69 3.13
C GLY A 219 -16.84 -13.26 3.61
N SER A 220 -16.60 -13.06 4.91
CA SER A 220 -16.67 -11.73 5.51
C SER A 220 -15.54 -11.48 6.50
N VAL A 221 -15.17 -10.21 6.66
CA VAL A 221 -14.21 -9.72 7.65
C VAL A 221 -14.58 -8.31 8.10
N SER A 222 -14.22 -7.97 9.34
CA SER A 222 -14.37 -6.63 9.91
C SER A 222 -12.99 -6.12 10.31
N ILE A 223 -12.47 -5.15 9.55
CA ILE A 223 -11.10 -4.64 9.65
C ILE A 223 -11.11 -3.36 10.50
N PRO A 224 -10.39 -3.29 11.62
CA PRO A 224 -10.32 -2.06 12.42
C PRO A 224 -9.59 -0.96 11.63
N LEU A 225 -10.14 0.26 11.62
CA LEU A 225 -9.60 1.38 10.85
C LEU A 225 -8.43 2.11 11.52
N ASN A 226 -8.28 1.97 12.85
CA ASN A 226 -7.23 2.59 13.68
C ASN A 226 -6.68 3.92 13.12
N PHE A 227 -7.34 5.02 13.49
CA PHE A 227 -6.88 6.36 13.13
C PHE A 227 -5.76 6.76 14.11
N ASP A 228 -4.51 6.69 13.66
CA ASP A 228 -3.33 7.17 14.40
C ASP A 228 -3.14 8.68 14.30
#